data_AF-A0A349JEH1-F1
#
_entry.id   AF-A0A349JEH1-F1
#
_cell.length_a   1.000
_cell.length_b   1.000
_cell.length_c   1.000
_cell.angle_alpha   90.00
_cell.angle_beta   90.00
_cell.angle_gamma   90.00
#
_symmetry.space_group_name_H-M   'P 1'
#
loop_
_entity.id
_entity.type
_entity.pdbx_description
1 polymer ?
#
loop_
_entity_poly.entity_id
_entity_poly.type
_entity_poly.pdbx_seq_one_letter_code
_entity_poly.pdbx_strand_id
1 'polypeptide(L)' 'AEGVETIEQLEFLQSLKCDLAQGYLFSKPIPAAATLCIGNREWKIGRFPQQLAEHPDHRLL' A
#
# COMPACT_ATOMS: atom_id res chain seq x y z
N ALA A 1 -10.71 1.99 -3.71
CA ALA A 1 -10.99 3.05 -2.71
C ALA A 1 -9.87 4.08 -2.71
N GLU A 2 -10.19 5.34 -2.45
CA GLU A 2 -9.20 6.42 -2.34
C GLU A 2 -8.99 6.81 -0.87
N GLY A 3 -7.89 7.47 -0.56
CA GLY A 3 -7.58 7.94 0.80
C GLY A 3 -7.12 6.83 1.76
N VAL A 4 -6.50 5.76 1.27
CA VAL A 4 -5.94 4.70 2.13
C VAL A 4 -4.60 5.14 2.72
N GLU A 5 -4.56 5.30 4.03
CA GLU A 5 -3.42 5.83 4.78
C GLU A 5 -2.87 4.83 5.80
N THR A 6 -3.65 3.83 6.21
CA THR A 6 -3.24 2.83 7.21
C THR A 6 -3.41 1.39 6.74
N ILE A 7 -2.68 0.46 7.38
CA ILE A 7 -2.74 -0.98 7.07
C ILE A 7 -4.15 -1.52 7.38
N GLU A 8 -4.78 -1.09 8.48
CA GLU A 8 -6.11 -1.54 8.88
C GLU A 8 -7.17 -1.15 7.84
N GLN A 9 -7.06 0.03 7.24
CA GLN A 9 -7.93 0.45 6.13
C GLN A 9 -7.74 -0.45 4.91
N LEU A 10 -6.49 -0.81 4.61
CA LEU A 10 -6.19 -1.72 3.50
C LEU A 10 -6.73 -3.13 3.76
N GLU A 11 -6.55 -3.67 4.96
CA GLU A 11 -7.08 -4.98 5.37
C GLU A 11 -8.61 -5.02 5.30
N PHE A 12 -9.27 -3.94 5.73
CA PHE A 12 -10.71 -3.80 5.57
C PHE A 12 -11.13 -3.87 4.09
N LEU A 13 -10.45 -3.13 3.21
CA LEU A 13 -10.72 -3.15 1.76
C LEU A 13 -10.42 -4.52 1.13
N GLN A 14 -9.39 -5.23 1.59
CA GLN A 14 -9.10 -6.61 1.20
C GLN A 14 -10.24 -7.56 1.59
N SER A 15 -10.78 -7.41 2.81
CA SER A 15 -11.91 -8.23 3.27
C SER A 15 -13.17 -8.02 2.44
N LEU A 16 -13.36 -6.81 1.90
CA LEU A 16 -14.42 -6.46 0.97
C LEU A 16 -14.13 -6.86 -0.49
N LYS A 17 -12.98 -7.49 -0.76
CA LYS A 17 -12.52 -7.88 -2.09
C LYS A 17 -12.44 -6.69 -3.07
N CYS A 18 -12.02 -5.53 -2.59
CA CYS A 18 -11.71 -4.41 -3.47
C CYS A 18 -10.49 -4.73 -4.35
N ASP A 19 -10.57 -4.42 -5.63
CA ASP A 19 -9.47 -4.70 -6.59
C ASP A 19 -8.39 -3.61 -6.58
N LEU A 20 -8.80 -2.35 -6.39
CA LEU A 20 -7.94 -1.17 -6.54
C LEU A 20 -8.04 -0.25 -5.31
N ALA A 21 -6.88 0.31 -4.91
CA ALA A 21 -6.80 1.33 -3.88
C ALA A 21 -5.74 2.38 -4.22
N GLN A 22 -5.97 3.59 -3.74
CA GLN A 22 -5.06 4.72 -3.83
C GLN A 22 -5.03 5.42 -2.47
N GLY A 23 -3.85 5.91 -2.07
CA GLY A 23 -3.69 6.67 -0.85
C GLY A 23 -2.23 6.77 -0.43
N TYR A 24 -1.97 7.54 0.63
CA TYR A 24 -0.60 7.86 1.05
C TYR A 24 0.13 6.67 1.66
N LEU A 25 -0.59 5.62 2.06
CA LEU A 25 0.00 4.33 2.40
C LEU A 25 0.85 3.76 1.25
N PHE A 26 0.42 4.00 0.01
CA PHE A 26 1.11 3.54 -1.19
C PHE A 26 2.08 4.58 -1.73
N SER A 27 1.60 5.82 -1.90
CA SER A 27 2.40 6.93 -2.40
C SER A 27 1.69 8.26 -2.17
N LYS A 28 2.48 9.28 -1.84
CA LYS A 28 2.03 10.68 -1.96
C LYS A 28 1.96 11.09 -3.44
N PRO A 29 1.20 12.12 -3.80
CA PRO A 29 1.23 12.70 -5.14
C PRO A 29 2.67 13.04 -5.53
N ILE A 30 3.04 12.66 -6.75
CA ILE A 30 4.38 12.85 -7.29
C ILE A 30 4.34 13.87 -8.44
N PRO A 31 5.46 14.57 -8.72
CA PRO A 31 5.59 15.36 -9.94
C PRO A 31 5.46 14.49 -11.19
N ALA A 32 4.95 15.07 -12.29
CA ALA A 32 4.77 14.35 -13.56
C ALA A 32 6.08 13.75 -14.11
N ALA A 33 7.21 14.42 -13.92
CA ALA A 33 8.51 13.92 -14.34
C ALA A 33 8.94 12.62 -13.61
N ALA A 34 8.32 12.31 -12.47
CA ALA A 34 8.59 11.11 -11.68
C ALA A 34 7.60 9.96 -11.95
N THR A 35 6.62 10.11 -12.85
CA THR A 35 5.59 9.07 -13.07
C THR A 35 6.17 7.73 -13.55
N LEU A 36 7.28 7.75 -14.30
CA LEU A 36 7.94 6.52 -14.77
C LEU A 36 8.53 5.67 -13.63
N CYS A 37 9.00 6.27 -12.53
CA CYS A 37 9.64 5.51 -11.45
C CYS A 37 8.63 4.82 -10.52
N ILE A 38 7.37 5.27 -10.47
CA ILE A 38 6.31 4.60 -9.70
C ILE A 38 5.62 3.46 -10.49
N GLY A 39 5.60 3.54 -11.82
CA GLY A 39 4.87 2.60 -12.69
C GLY A 39 5.46 1.18 -12.76
N ASN A 40 6.69 0.96 -12.29
CA ASN A 40 7.36 -0.34 -12.34
C ASN A 40 7.14 -1.20 -11.08
N ARG A 41 6.18 -0.83 -10.22
CA ARG A 41 5.84 -1.59 -9.03
C ARG A 41 4.55 -2.37 -9.26
N GLU A 42 4.63 -3.70 -9.35
CA GLU A 42 3.45 -4.55 -9.36
C GLU A 42 2.77 -4.51 -7.99
N TRP A 43 1.73 -3.68 -7.83
CA TRP A 43 0.92 -3.62 -6.63
C TRP A 43 -0.50 -4.08 -6.93
N LYS A 44 -0.87 -5.23 -6.36
CA LYS A 44 -2.25 -5.73 -6.32
C LYS A 44 -2.68 -5.80 -4.87
N ILE A 45 -3.90 -5.36 -4.57
CA ILE A 45 -4.54 -5.60 -3.27
C ILE A 45 -4.49 -7.12 -3.02
N GLY A 46 -3.72 -7.56 -2.01
CA GLY A 46 -3.54 -8.98 -1.67
C GLY A 46 -2.21 -9.64 -2.10
N ARG A 47 -1.26 -8.95 -2.73
CA ARG A 47 0.14 -9.44 -2.87
C ARG A 47 1.14 -8.37 -2.44
N PHE A 48 1.41 -8.28 -1.14
CA PHE A 48 2.61 -7.60 -0.66
C PHE A 48 3.84 -8.48 -0.93
N PRO A 49 5.00 -7.91 -1.34
CA PRO A 49 6.28 -8.59 -1.11
C PRO A 49 6.42 -8.80 0.41
N GLN A 50 6.88 -9.98 0.82
CA GLN A 50 6.88 -10.51 2.19
C GLN A 50 7.68 -9.69 3.23
N GLN A 51 8.04 -8.45 2.95
CA GLN A 51 9.01 -7.67 3.72
C GLN A 51 8.44 -6.79 4.85
N LEU A 52 7.20 -7.05 5.28
CA LEU A 52 6.63 -6.47 6.52
C LEU A 52 6.08 -7.54 7.49
N ALA A 53 6.30 -8.83 7.21
CA ALA A 53 5.80 -9.92 8.06
C ALA A 53 6.90 -10.65 8.86
N GLU A 54 8.18 -10.29 8.70
CA GLU A 54 9.30 -11.00 9.34
C GLU A 54 10.19 -10.10 10.22
N HIS A 55 9.60 -9.33 11.13
CA HIS A 55 10.36 -8.83 12.27
C HIS A 55 9.54 -8.97 13.56
N PRO A 56 9.90 -9.91 14.47
CA PRO A 56 9.13 -10.25 15.66
C PRO A 56 9.19 -9.20 16.78
N ASP A 57 9.65 -7.98 16.50
CA ASP A 57 9.86 -6.95 17.53
C ASP A 57 9.52 -5.55 17.03
N HIS A 58 8.27 -5.35 16.60
CA HIS A 58 7.69 -4.00 16.51
C HIS A 58 6.77 -3.75 17.71
N ARG A 59 7.35 -3.89 18.91
CA ARG A 59 6.98 -3.02 20.02
C ARG A 59 7.98 -1.88 20.02
N LEU A 60 7.54 -0.67 19.65
CA LEU A 60 8.08 0.60 20.17
C LEU A 60 7.26 1.77 19.62
N LEU A 61 6.55 2.41 20.56
CA LEU A 61 6.09 3.81 20.63
C LEU A 61 5.31 4.40 19.46
#